data_AF-A0A3N5VTP2-F1
#
_entry.id   AF-A0A3N5VTP2-F1
#
_cell.length_a   1.000
_cell.length_b   1.000
_cell.length_c   1.000
_cell.angle_alpha   90.00
_cell.angle_beta   90.00
_cell.angle_gamma   90.00
#
_symmetry.space_group_name_H-M   'P 1'
#
loop_
_entity.id
_entity.type
_entity.pdbx_description
1 polymer ?
#
loop_
_entity_poly.entity_id
_entity_poly.type
_entity_poly.pdbx_seq_one_letter_code
_entity_poly.pdbx_strand_id
1 'polypeptide(L)'
;MRGFRSALPRSRNCPASGSRRALCFPNLRVRFGTEGLFPRLHPEDSGGTLIAAVCHDGCVDRVAWGGKVISHNKRLLAGLLLWYAVLSLWTAYAPADRQFWLLSSILPGLFVLALVGTHRLLPLSPASYVLITLFLTLHTIGVHYTYAQVPAGAWLEQAVHLGRNQYDRIVHFCFGFLLTYPIEELFRLSVPLRGWLLYYLPVMTVLGLSGLWEIIESWVARVVHPELGITYLGSQGDVWDAQKDMAAAMYGALLCTGVLLLYRRLRIEVPHSVVDSPR
;
A
#
# COMPACT_ATOMS: atom_id res chain seq x y z
N MET A 1 0.00 -68.85 0.99
CA MET A 1 -1.29 -68.22 1.33
C MET A 1 -1.09 -67.27 2.50
N ARG A 2 -1.51 -66.00 2.35
CA ARG A 2 -1.80 -64.94 3.38
C ARG A 2 -0.63 -64.55 4.31
N GLY A 3 -0.08 -63.33 4.31
CA GLY A 3 -0.71 -62.00 4.54
C GLY A 3 -0.85 -61.78 6.07
N PHE A 4 -0.56 -60.67 6.73
CA PHE A 4 -0.25 -59.27 6.36
C PHE A 4 0.09 -58.54 7.69
N ARG A 5 0.80 -57.40 7.60
CA ARG A 5 0.58 -56.12 8.32
C ARG A 5 1.41 -55.77 9.56
N SER A 6 2.20 -54.73 9.35
CA SER A 6 3.00 -53.89 10.23
C SER A 6 2.14 -53.01 11.16
N ALA A 7 2.70 -52.69 12.33
CA ALA A 7 2.17 -51.73 13.29
C ALA A 7 2.78 -50.34 13.07
N LEU A 8 1.94 -49.32 12.91
CA LEU A 8 2.30 -47.89 12.97
C LEU A 8 1.91 -47.33 14.35
N PRO A 9 2.71 -46.42 14.95
CA PRO A 9 2.35 -45.80 16.22
C PRO A 9 1.34 -44.64 16.05
N ARG A 10 0.51 -44.50 17.08
CA ARG A 10 -0.67 -43.63 17.21
C ARG A 10 -0.36 -42.13 17.02
N SER A 11 -1.19 -41.45 16.23
CA SER A 11 -1.26 -39.99 16.15
C SER A 11 -1.78 -39.38 17.47
N ARG A 12 -1.16 -38.27 17.89
CA ARG A 12 -1.63 -37.44 19.00
C ARG A 12 -2.73 -36.48 18.51
N ASN A 13 -3.78 -36.36 19.30
CA ASN A 13 -4.99 -35.56 19.07
C ASN A 13 -4.70 -34.05 18.97
N CYS A 14 -5.28 -33.39 17.97
CA CYS A 14 -5.59 -31.94 18.01
C CYS A 14 -7.01 -31.76 18.59
N PRO A 15 -7.26 -30.75 19.45
CA PRO A 15 -8.58 -30.52 20.01
C PRO A 15 -9.51 -29.87 18.98
N ALA A 16 -10.71 -30.44 18.85
CA ALA A 16 -11.83 -29.86 18.13
C ALA A 16 -12.49 -28.77 19.00
N SER A 17 -12.50 -27.52 18.54
CA SER A 17 -13.46 -26.53 19.05
C SER A 17 -13.76 -25.44 18.03
N GLY A 18 -15.05 -25.19 17.79
CA GLY A 18 -15.55 -23.84 17.52
C GLY A 18 -15.76 -23.45 16.06
N SER A 19 -16.81 -24.00 15.44
CA SER A 19 -17.80 -23.26 14.63
C SER A 19 -17.33 -21.95 13.94
N ARG A 20 -16.88 -22.06 12.68
CA ARG A 20 -17.22 -21.09 11.61
C ARG A 20 -17.39 -21.85 10.31
N ARG A 21 -18.58 -21.77 9.71
CA ARG A 21 -18.93 -22.42 8.44
C ARG A 21 -17.97 -21.96 7.35
N ALA A 22 -17.10 -22.86 6.88
CA ALA A 22 -16.49 -22.71 5.57
C ALA A 22 -17.60 -22.93 4.52
N LEU A 23 -17.73 -21.99 3.58
CA LEU A 23 -18.50 -22.21 2.35
C LEU A 23 -17.78 -23.28 1.54
N CYS A 24 -18.15 -24.54 1.78
CA CYS A 24 -17.68 -25.67 1.01
C CYS A 24 -18.47 -25.70 -0.31
N PHE A 25 -17.86 -25.26 -1.41
CA PHE A 25 -18.44 -25.43 -2.74
C PHE A 25 -18.57 -26.94 -3.05
N PRO A 26 -19.77 -27.48 -3.35
CA PRO A 26 -19.99 -28.94 -3.40
C PRO A 26 -19.28 -29.70 -4.54
N ASN A 27 -18.59 -29.02 -5.45
CA ASN A 27 -18.11 -29.62 -6.70
C ASN A 27 -16.58 -29.71 -6.86
N LEU A 28 -15.79 -29.44 -5.81
CA LEU A 28 -14.34 -29.61 -5.88
C LEU A 28 -13.95 -31.05 -5.45
N ARG A 29 -13.71 -31.94 -6.43
CA ARG A 29 -13.11 -33.26 -6.15
C ARG A 29 -11.62 -33.08 -5.78
N VAL A 30 -11.33 -32.93 -4.50
CA VAL A 30 -9.96 -33.03 -3.97
C VAL A 30 -9.60 -34.52 -3.92
N ARG A 31 -8.72 -34.97 -4.82
CA ARG A 31 -8.10 -36.30 -4.72
C ARG A 31 -6.99 -36.24 -3.66
N PHE A 32 -7.19 -36.95 -2.55
CA PHE A 32 -6.13 -37.19 -1.58
C PHE A 32 -5.20 -38.31 -2.11
N GLY A 33 -3.98 -37.97 -2.48
CA GLY A 33 -2.91 -38.95 -2.69
C GLY A 33 -2.40 -39.45 -1.33
N THR A 34 -2.22 -40.76 -1.19
CA THR A 34 -1.95 -41.44 0.10
C THR A 34 -0.50 -41.37 0.58
N GLU A 35 0.33 -40.44 0.09
CA GLU A 35 1.75 -40.36 0.45
C GLU A 35 2.18 -38.87 0.53
N GLY A 36 2.48 -38.38 1.73
CA GLY A 36 3.14 -37.07 1.94
C GLY A 36 2.26 -35.95 2.49
N LEU A 37 2.66 -35.40 3.64
CA LEU A 37 2.01 -34.33 4.41
C LEU A 37 2.10 -32.93 3.74
N PHE A 38 1.88 -32.77 2.44
CA PHE A 38 1.69 -31.47 1.78
C PHE A 38 1.03 -31.68 0.40
N PRO A 39 -0.03 -30.95 0.04
CA PRO A 39 -0.55 -30.99 -1.34
C PRO A 39 0.48 -30.34 -2.28
N ARG A 40 1.07 -31.11 -3.21
CA ARG A 40 1.71 -30.53 -4.40
C ARG A 40 0.61 -30.11 -5.37
N LEU A 41 0.46 -28.81 -5.59
CA LEU A 41 -0.34 -28.29 -6.70
C LEU A 41 0.49 -28.42 -7.98
N HIS A 42 0.05 -29.28 -8.91
CA HIS A 42 0.62 -29.35 -10.26
C HIS A 42 0.15 -28.13 -11.07
N PRO A 43 1.02 -27.47 -11.87
CA PRO A 43 0.70 -26.18 -12.48
C PRO A 43 -0.16 -26.25 -13.75
N GLU A 44 -0.56 -27.43 -14.23
CA GLU A 44 -1.01 -27.56 -15.63
C GLU A 44 -2.52 -27.51 -15.86
N ASP A 45 -3.37 -27.58 -14.84
CA ASP A 45 -4.83 -27.60 -15.06
C ASP A 45 -5.56 -26.60 -14.15
N SER A 46 -5.54 -25.31 -14.48
CA SER A 46 -6.67 -24.41 -14.16
C SER A 46 -6.47 -23.02 -14.77
N GLY A 47 -7.30 -22.72 -15.77
CA GLY A 47 -7.72 -21.34 -16.02
C GLY A 47 -8.19 -20.70 -14.72
N GLY A 48 -7.71 -19.48 -14.46
CA GLY A 48 -7.72 -18.80 -13.18
C GLY A 48 -8.95 -19.06 -12.33
N THR A 49 -8.79 -19.86 -11.27
CA THR A 49 -9.75 -19.92 -10.18
C THR A 49 -9.01 -19.66 -8.87
N LEU A 50 -9.43 -18.55 -8.26
CA LEU A 50 -9.01 -18.03 -6.98
C LEU A 50 -9.17 -19.07 -5.87
N ILE A 51 -8.10 -19.43 -5.17
CA ILE A 51 -8.20 -20.15 -3.89
C ILE A 51 -7.39 -19.38 -2.85
N ALA A 52 -8.05 -18.43 -2.20
CA ALA A 52 -7.53 -17.82 -0.97
C ALA A 52 -7.70 -18.85 0.17
N ALA A 53 -6.67 -19.63 0.44
CA ALA A 53 -6.62 -20.46 1.64
C ALA A 53 -6.09 -19.62 2.81
N VAL A 54 -6.95 -19.30 3.77
CA VAL A 54 -6.56 -18.64 5.03
C VAL A 54 -6.15 -19.71 6.02
N CYS A 55 -4.84 -19.87 6.26
CA CYS A 55 -4.34 -20.63 7.41
C CYS A 55 -4.07 -19.66 8.56
N HIS A 56 -4.83 -19.79 9.64
CA HIS A 56 -4.61 -19.04 10.88
C HIS A 56 -3.66 -19.82 11.80
N ASP A 57 -2.37 -19.52 11.71
CA ASP A 57 -1.44 -19.78 12.81
C ASP A 57 -1.37 -18.49 13.62
N GLY A 58 -1.64 -18.54 14.93
CA GLY A 58 -2.03 -17.40 15.79
C GLY A 58 -1.19 -16.11 15.81
N CYS A 59 -0.14 -15.98 15.01
CA CYS A 59 0.71 -14.78 14.89
C CYS A 59 0.82 -14.19 13.46
N VAL A 60 0.50 -14.95 12.41
CA VAL A 60 0.72 -14.55 11.00
C VAL A 60 -0.47 -14.99 10.17
N ASP A 61 -1.14 -14.06 9.50
CA ASP A 61 -2.13 -14.41 8.48
C ASP A 61 -1.38 -14.64 7.15
N ARG A 62 -1.65 -15.77 6.52
CA ARG A 62 -1.09 -16.14 5.21
C ARG A 62 -2.19 -16.06 4.16
N VAL A 63 -1.97 -15.26 3.13
CA VAL A 63 -2.86 -15.19 1.96
C VAL A 63 -2.11 -15.71 0.74
N ALA A 64 -2.65 -16.74 0.09
CA ALA A 64 -2.11 -17.27 -1.15
C ALA A 64 -2.73 -16.53 -2.34
N TRP A 65 -1.90 -15.82 -3.12
CA TRP A 65 -2.31 -15.19 -4.38
C TRP A 65 -1.32 -15.55 -5.49
N GLY A 66 -1.81 -16.17 -6.57
CA GLY A 66 -0.97 -16.53 -7.72
C GLY A 66 0.26 -17.38 -7.39
N GLY A 67 0.17 -18.24 -6.38
CA GLY A 67 1.27 -19.11 -5.92
C GLY A 67 2.25 -18.46 -4.94
N LYS A 68 2.14 -17.15 -4.64
CA LYS A 68 2.91 -16.50 -3.56
C LYS A 68 2.09 -16.42 -2.27
N VAL A 69 2.70 -16.85 -1.17
CA VAL A 69 2.15 -16.67 0.17
C VAL A 69 2.64 -15.34 0.72
N ILE A 70 1.73 -14.38 0.91
CA ILE A 70 2.03 -13.13 1.62
C ILE A 70 1.77 -13.37 3.10
N SER A 71 2.81 -13.20 3.92
CA SER A 71 2.72 -13.28 5.37
C SER A 71 2.62 -11.88 5.97
N HIS A 72 1.48 -11.55 6.59
CA HIS A 72 1.34 -10.30 7.31
C HIS A 72 1.78 -10.44 8.76
N ASN A 73 2.70 -9.58 9.19
CA ASN A 73 2.99 -9.41 10.61
C ASN A 73 1.89 -8.53 11.23
N LYS A 74 0.96 -9.16 11.97
CA LYS A 74 -0.17 -8.46 12.60
C LYS A 74 0.25 -7.32 13.51
N ARG A 75 1.39 -7.47 14.20
CA ARG A 75 1.92 -6.43 15.10
C ARG A 75 2.38 -5.21 14.32
N LEU A 76 3.00 -5.41 13.17
CA LEU A 76 3.40 -4.31 12.29
C LEU A 76 2.17 -3.54 11.78
N LEU A 77 1.19 -4.24 11.22
CA LEU A 77 -0.02 -3.58 10.69
C LEU A 77 -0.78 -2.83 11.78
N ALA A 78 -0.93 -3.44 12.96
CA ALA A 78 -1.54 -2.78 14.11
C ALA A 78 -0.74 -1.56 14.58
N GLY A 79 0.59 -1.66 14.57
CA GLY A 79 1.49 -0.55 14.91
C GLY A 79 1.39 0.61 13.93
N LEU A 80 1.33 0.35 12.63
CA LEU A 80 1.15 1.38 11.58
C LEU A 80 -0.22 2.06 11.70
N LEU A 81 -1.29 1.29 11.95
CA LEU A 81 -2.62 1.84 12.15
C LEU A 81 -2.68 2.69 13.43
N LEU A 82 -2.09 2.21 14.53
CA LEU A 82 -2.01 2.95 15.78
C LEU A 82 -1.21 4.24 15.62
N TRP A 83 -0.09 4.19 14.90
CA TRP A 83 0.71 5.38 14.58
C TRP A 83 -0.13 6.43 13.85
N TYR A 84 -0.80 6.05 12.76
CA TYR A 84 -1.63 6.98 12.01
C TYR A 84 -2.78 7.55 12.85
N ALA A 85 -3.43 6.72 13.68
CA ALA A 85 -4.50 7.16 14.56
C ALA A 85 -4.00 8.17 15.62
N VAL A 86 -2.89 7.88 16.30
CA VAL A 86 -2.28 8.77 17.29
C VAL A 86 -1.85 10.08 16.64
N LEU A 87 -1.20 10.01 15.48
CA LEU A 87 -0.78 11.20 14.73
C LEU A 87 -1.99 12.07 14.33
N SER A 88 -3.05 11.44 13.82
CA SER A 88 -4.28 12.15 13.42
C SER A 88 -4.97 12.83 14.60
N LEU A 89 -4.98 12.17 15.77
CA LEU A 89 -5.53 12.77 17.00
C LEU A 89 -4.66 13.93 17.51
N TRP A 90 -3.33 13.78 17.40
CA TRP A 90 -2.41 14.85 17.78
C TRP A 90 -2.54 16.07 16.87
N THR A 91 -2.61 15.88 15.55
CA THR A 91 -2.78 17.00 14.61
C THR A 91 -4.17 17.62 14.64
N ALA A 92 -5.19 16.91 15.15
CA ALA A 92 -6.50 17.48 15.45
C ALA A 92 -6.48 18.48 16.60
N TYR A 93 -5.46 18.42 17.47
CA TYR A 93 -5.29 19.38 18.55
C TYR A 93 -4.75 20.69 17.99
N ALA A 94 -5.59 21.72 17.98
CA ALA A 94 -5.26 23.08 17.55
C ALA A 94 -4.56 23.18 16.16
N PRO A 95 -5.18 22.68 15.07
CA PRO A 95 -4.66 22.88 13.72
C PRO A 95 -4.70 24.37 13.34
N ALA A 96 -3.81 24.77 12.43
CA ALA A 96 -3.72 26.15 11.92
C ALA A 96 -5.06 26.65 11.35
N ASP A 97 -5.78 25.77 10.64
CA ASP A 97 -7.15 26.00 10.18
C ASP A 97 -7.98 24.72 10.42
N ARG A 98 -9.05 24.83 11.22
CA ARG A 98 -9.91 23.70 11.58
C ARG A 98 -10.75 23.20 10.40
N GLN A 99 -11.18 24.11 9.53
CA GLN A 99 -12.02 23.77 8.38
C GLN A 99 -11.18 23.09 7.29
N PHE A 100 -10.00 23.65 7.00
CA PHE A 100 -9.02 22.99 6.11
C PHE A 100 -8.62 21.62 6.66
N TRP A 101 -8.32 21.54 7.97
CA TRP A 101 -7.96 20.27 8.61
C TRP A 101 -9.04 19.21 8.43
N LEU A 102 -10.31 19.56 8.66
CA LEU A 102 -11.43 18.64 8.53
C LEU A 102 -11.58 18.16 7.08
N LEU A 103 -11.66 19.09 6.13
CA LEU A 103 -11.87 18.76 4.71
C LEU A 103 -10.73 17.89 4.16
N SER A 104 -9.48 18.26 4.43
CA SER A 104 -8.29 17.57 3.93
C SER A 104 -7.99 16.24 4.65
N SER A 105 -8.68 15.95 5.76
CA SER A 105 -8.55 14.67 6.50
C SER A 105 -9.61 13.63 6.14
N ILE A 106 -10.72 14.01 5.49
CA ILE A 106 -11.81 13.08 5.13
C ILE A 106 -11.32 12.00 4.17
N LEU A 107 -10.68 12.39 3.06
CA LEU A 107 -10.24 11.45 2.03
C LEU A 107 -9.17 10.45 2.55
N PRO A 108 -8.09 10.90 3.24
CA PRO A 108 -7.15 9.99 3.89
C PRO A 108 -7.82 9.05 4.91
N GLY A 109 -8.76 9.54 5.70
CA GLY A 109 -9.52 8.74 6.66
C GLY A 109 -10.31 7.62 5.99
N LEU A 110 -11.08 7.95 4.94
CA LEU A 110 -11.81 6.98 4.12
C LEU A 110 -10.87 5.98 3.44
N PHE A 111 -9.72 6.44 2.96
CA PHE A 111 -8.71 5.57 2.36
C PHE A 111 -8.16 4.54 3.35
N VAL A 112 -7.83 4.95 4.59
CA VAL A 112 -7.38 4.02 5.64
C VAL A 112 -8.49 3.03 6.01
N LEU A 113 -9.74 3.48 6.12
CA LEU A 113 -10.87 2.58 6.36
C LEU A 113 -11.02 1.55 5.22
N ALA A 114 -10.85 1.97 3.96
CA ALA A 114 -10.86 1.09 2.81
C ALA A 114 -9.71 0.07 2.87
N LEU A 115 -8.49 0.48 3.24
CA LEU A 115 -7.35 -0.43 3.40
C LEU A 115 -7.61 -1.49 4.48
N VAL A 116 -8.19 -1.08 5.62
CA VAL A 116 -8.57 -2.00 6.70
C VAL A 116 -9.69 -2.94 6.24
N GLY A 117 -10.70 -2.44 5.53
CA GLY A 117 -11.81 -3.26 5.02
C GLY A 117 -11.40 -4.25 3.94
N THR A 118 -10.41 -3.89 3.11
CA THR A 118 -9.98 -4.67 1.94
C THR A 118 -8.72 -5.51 2.16
N HIS A 119 -8.06 -5.44 3.32
CA HIS A 119 -6.78 -6.13 3.58
C HIS A 119 -6.77 -7.64 3.29
N ARG A 120 -7.93 -8.30 3.35
CA ARG A 120 -8.08 -9.74 3.03
C ARG A 120 -8.31 -10.02 1.54
N LEU A 121 -8.91 -9.07 0.83
CA LEU A 121 -9.23 -9.18 -0.59
C LEU A 121 -8.04 -8.71 -1.45
N LEU A 122 -7.36 -7.66 -1.00
CA LEU A 122 -6.21 -7.03 -1.63
C LEU A 122 -5.04 -7.06 -0.64
N PRO A 123 -4.36 -8.21 -0.51
CA PRO A 123 -3.29 -8.40 0.47
C PRO A 123 -2.02 -7.66 0.03
N LEU A 124 -1.97 -6.34 0.23
CA LEU A 124 -0.77 -5.55 -0.03
C LEU A 124 0.40 -6.02 0.85
N SER A 125 1.63 -5.85 0.36
CA SER A 125 2.83 -6.20 1.10
C SER A 125 3.01 -5.32 2.35
N PRO A 126 3.72 -5.81 3.39
CA PRO A 126 4.12 -4.98 4.52
C PRO A 126 4.88 -3.70 4.10
N ALA A 127 5.68 -3.77 3.04
CA ALA A 127 6.39 -2.62 2.49
C ALA A 127 5.42 -1.56 1.96
N SER A 128 4.36 -1.96 1.23
CA SER A 128 3.33 -1.04 0.75
C SER A 128 2.60 -0.35 1.90
N TYR A 129 2.25 -1.06 2.97
CA TYR A 129 1.64 -0.45 4.16
C TYR A 129 2.57 0.57 4.84
N VAL A 130 3.88 0.30 4.92
CA VAL A 130 4.86 1.26 5.44
C VAL A 130 4.93 2.50 4.56
N LEU A 131 5.06 2.35 3.24
CA LEU A 131 5.14 3.48 2.30
C LEU A 131 3.88 4.35 2.34
N ILE A 132 2.69 3.72 2.37
CA ILE A 132 1.42 4.41 2.56
C ILE A 132 1.42 5.20 3.88
N THR A 133 1.84 4.58 4.97
CA THR A 133 1.86 5.23 6.29
C THR A 133 2.85 6.40 6.35
N LEU A 134 4.00 6.29 5.68
CA LEU A 134 4.96 7.37 5.54
C LEU A 134 4.37 8.56 4.78
N PHE A 135 3.69 8.29 3.65
CA PHE A 135 2.99 9.35 2.90
C PHE A 135 1.90 10.01 3.75
N LEU A 136 1.05 9.20 4.39
CA LEU A 136 -0.01 9.71 5.28
C LEU A 136 0.56 10.53 6.44
N THR A 137 1.73 10.18 6.95
CA THR A 137 2.40 10.98 8.00
C THR A 137 2.75 12.38 7.49
N LEU A 138 3.35 12.48 6.30
CA LEU A 138 3.69 13.76 5.68
C LEU A 138 2.43 14.59 5.38
N HIS A 139 1.40 13.94 4.85
CA HIS A 139 0.09 14.56 4.58
C HIS A 139 -0.54 15.11 5.85
N THR A 140 -0.66 14.30 6.90
CA THR A 140 -1.30 14.72 8.16
C THR A 140 -0.56 15.87 8.85
N ILE A 141 0.78 15.92 8.75
CA ILE A 141 1.57 17.07 9.20
C ILE A 141 1.29 18.31 8.34
N GLY A 142 1.25 18.16 7.01
CA GLY A 142 0.90 19.23 6.08
C GLY A 142 -0.46 19.84 6.41
N VAL A 143 -1.47 18.99 6.57
CA VAL A 143 -2.83 19.40 6.91
C VAL A 143 -2.92 20.15 8.23
N HIS A 144 -2.15 19.77 9.25
CA HIS A 144 -2.11 20.49 10.53
C HIS A 144 -1.66 21.95 10.39
N TYR A 145 -0.67 22.21 9.53
CA TYR A 145 -0.06 23.52 9.30
C TYR A 145 -0.46 24.14 7.94
N THR A 146 -1.54 23.67 7.33
CA THR A 146 -2.04 24.13 6.01
C THR A 146 -0.99 24.11 4.88
N TYR A 147 -0.01 23.22 4.96
CA TYR A 147 1.15 23.05 4.07
C TYR A 147 2.10 24.25 4.00
N ALA A 148 1.58 25.46 3.74
CA ALA A 148 2.35 26.70 3.62
C ALA A 148 3.04 27.12 4.93
N GLN A 149 2.55 26.66 6.09
CA GLN A 149 3.10 27.02 7.40
C GLN A 149 3.95 25.91 8.04
N VAL A 150 4.21 24.80 7.32
CA VAL A 150 5.00 23.70 7.88
C VAL A 150 6.44 24.17 8.12
N PRO A 151 6.97 24.04 9.35
CA PRO A 151 8.31 24.54 9.70
C PRO A 151 9.43 23.97 8.82
N ALA A 152 9.36 22.69 8.45
CA ALA A 152 10.36 22.05 7.60
C ALA A 152 10.50 22.74 6.23
N GLY A 153 9.40 23.21 5.66
CA GLY A 153 9.43 23.93 4.40
C GLY A 153 9.94 25.36 4.53
N ALA A 154 9.71 26.01 5.68
CA ALA A 154 10.32 27.30 5.98
C ALA A 154 11.84 27.20 6.18
N TRP A 155 12.31 26.14 6.86
CA TRP A 155 13.75 25.88 6.98
C TRP A 155 14.42 25.65 5.63
N LEU A 156 13.76 24.90 4.74
CA LEU A 156 14.26 24.69 3.39
C LEU A 156 14.29 26.00 2.59
N GLU A 157 13.21 26.78 2.64
CA GLU A 157 13.16 28.09 2.00
C GLU A 157 14.33 28.98 2.43
N GLN A 158 14.61 29.05 3.73
CA GLN A 158 15.73 29.83 4.29
C GLN A 158 17.10 29.30 3.86
N ALA A 159 17.26 27.97 3.75
CA ALA A 159 18.53 27.34 3.43
C ALA A 159 18.94 27.49 1.96
N VAL A 160 17.96 27.53 1.04
CA VAL A 160 18.21 27.55 -0.42
C VAL A 160 17.52 28.68 -1.17
N HIS A 161 16.94 29.65 -0.45
CA HIS A 161 16.33 30.88 -0.97
C HIS A 161 15.29 30.64 -2.08
N LEU A 162 14.39 29.69 -1.85
CA LEU A 162 13.39 29.25 -2.85
C LEU A 162 12.20 30.22 -3.01
N GLY A 163 12.19 31.34 -2.28
CA GLY A 163 11.21 32.42 -2.40
C GLY A 163 9.82 32.11 -1.82
N ARG A 164 9.58 30.87 -1.38
CA ARG A 164 8.36 30.43 -0.69
C ARG A 164 8.55 29.07 -0.02
N ASN A 165 7.60 28.69 0.83
CA ASN A 165 7.55 27.37 1.44
C ASN A 165 7.21 26.30 0.37
N GLN A 166 8.09 25.31 0.19
CA GLN A 166 7.95 24.24 -0.82
C GLN A 166 7.47 22.91 -0.21
N TYR A 167 6.95 22.91 1.02
CA TYR A 167 6.53 21.67 1.68
C TYR A 167 5.49 20.90 0.85
N ASP A 168 4.52 21.60 0.27
CA ASP A 168 3.49 20.97 -0.55
C ASP A 168 4.06 20.23 -1.76
N ARG A 169 4.95 20.89 -2.51
CA ARG A 169 5.71 20.28 -3.60
C ARG A 169 6.47 19.02 -3.19
N ILE A 170 7.06 19.03 -2.00
CA ILE A 170 7.76 17.87 -1.45
C ILE A 170 6.76 16.74 -1.17
N VAL A 171 5.60 17.05 -0.59
CA VAL A 171 4.55 16.05 -0.36
C VAL A 171 4.02 15.48 -1.67
N HIS A 172 3.86 16.29 -2.72
CA HIS A 172 3.51 15.82 -4.06
C HIS A 172 4.57 14.90 -4.65
N PHE A 173 5.84 15.26 -4.55
CA PHE A 173 6.93 14.37 -4.94
C PHE A 173 6.90 13.05 -4.16
N CYS A 174 6.70 13.11 -2.84
CA CYS A 174 6.57 11.94 -1.97
C CYS A 174 5.31 11.12 -2.28
N PHE A 175 4.19 11.73 -2.66
CA PHE A 175 2.99 11.03 -3.13
C PHE A 175 3.35 10.12 -4.29
N GLY A 176 4.01 10.66 -5.31
CA GLY A 176 4.47 9.88 -6.44
C GLY A 176 5.49 8.83 -6.05
N PHE A 177 6.51 9.19 -5.28
CA PHE A 177 7.59 8.27 -4.93
C PHE A 177 7.12 7.11 -4.03
N LEU A 178 6.34 7.42 -3.00
CA LEU A 178 5.92 6.43 -1.99
C LEU A 178 4.74 5.59 -2.45
N LEU A 179 3.78 6.14 -3.22
CA LEU A 179 2.57 5.41 -3.59
C LEU A 179 2.66 4.67 -4.93
N THR A 180 3.65 4.96 -5.77
CA THR A 180 3.81 4.24 -7.05
C THR A 180 3.99 2.73 -6.86
N TYR A 181 4.77 2.30 -5.87
CA TYR A 181 4.94 0.86 -5.59
C TYR A 181 3.64 0.20 -5.07
N PRO A 182 2.93 0.74 -4.06
CA PRO A 182 1.60 0.26 -3.67
C PRO A 182 0.60 0.18 -4.83
N ILE A 183 0.58 1.17 -5.75
CA ILE A 183 -0.29 1.16 -6.93
C ILE A 183 0.11 0.08 -7.91
N GLU A 184 1.41 -0.12 -8.16
CA GLU A 184 1.91 -1.22 -9.01
C GLU A 184 1.54 -2.59 -8.43
N GLU A 185 1.67 -2.75 -7.11
CA GLU A 185 1.25 -3.96 -6.41
C GLU A 185 -0.26 -4.18 -6.53
N LEU A 186 -1.06 -3.13 -6.34
CA LEU A 186 -2.51 -3.19 -6.52
C LEU A 186 -2.88 -3.63 -7.94
N PHE A 187 -2.23 -3.11 -8.96
CA PHE A 187 -2.46 -3.52 -10.35
C PHE A 187 -2.06 -4.97 -10.60
N ARG A 188 -0.93 -5.42 -10.04
CA ARG A 188 -0.50 -6.82 -10.11
C ARG A 188 -1.48 -7.77 -9.42
N LEU A 189 -2.12 -7.33 -8.34
CA LEU A 189 -3.12 -8.11 -7.60
C LEU A 189 -4.50 -8.08 -8.28
N SER A 190 -4.90 -6.96 -8.89
CA SER A 190 -6.28 -6.76 -9.33
C SER A 190 -6.51 -7.06 -10.81
N VAL A 191 -5.48 -6.96 -11.65
CA VAL A 191 -5.61 -7.03 -13.11
C VAL A 191 -4.47 -7.90 -13.68
N PRO A 192 -4.69 -8.73 -14.72
CA PRO A 192 -3.63 -9.54 -15.34
C PRO A 192 -2.68 -8.71 -16.22
N LEU A 193 -2.17 -7.59 -15.70
CA LEU A 193 -1.23 -6.70 -16.39
C LEU A 193 0.17 -7.33 -16.48
N ARG A 194 0.82 -7.17 -17.63
CA ARG A 194 2.14 -7.75 -17.93
C ARG A 194 3.04 -6.75 -18.65
N GLY A 195 4.34 -6.99 -18.58
CA GLY A 195 5.35 -6.22 -19.31
C GLY A 195 5.41 -4.76 -18.89
N TRP A 196 5.62 -3.86 -19.85
CA TRP A 196 5.83 -2.44 -19.62
C TRP A 196 4.61 -1.71 -19.02
N LEU A 197 3.39 -2.20 -19.28
CA LEU A 197 2.15 -1.62 -18.75
C LEU A 197 2.11 -1.60 -17.22
N LEU A 198 2.75 -2.56 -16.57
CA LEU A 198 2.81 -2.65 -15.11
C LEU A 198 3.67 -1.54 -14.49
N TYR A 199 4.49 -0.84 -15.28
CA TYR A 199 5.28 0.31 -14.86
C TYR A 199 4.69 1.63 -15.35
N TYR A 200 4.11 1.63 -16.54
CA TYR A 200 3.47 2.81 -17.11
C TYR A 200 2.19 3.22 -16.38
N LEU A 201 1.29 2.27 -16.10
CA LEU A 201 -0.02 2.58 -15.52
C LEU A 201 0.07 3.16 -14.10
N PRO A 202 0.95 2.70 -13.18
CA PRO A 202 1.16 3.37 -11.90
C PRO A 202 1.56 4.84 -12.03
N VAL A 203 2.51 5.15 -12.91
CA VAL A 203 2.96 6.53 -13.15
C VAL A 203 1.82 7.39 -13.67
N MET A 204 1.04 6.89 -14.63
CA MET A 204 -0.11 7.62 -15.17
C MET A 204 -1.23 7.78 -14.15
N THR A 205 -1.41 6.80 -13.26
CA THR A 205 -2.38 6.87 -12.17
C THR A 205 -1.97 7.92 -11.15
N VAL A 206 -0.69 7.99 -10.76
CA VAL A 206 -0.19 9.06 -9.90
C VAL A 206 -0.40 10.43 -10.53
N LEU A 207 -0.01 10.60 -11.79
CA LEU A 207 -0.18 11.88 -12.49
C LEU A 207 -1.66 12.28 -12.58
N GLY A 208 -2.53 11.34 -12.92
CA GLY A 208 -3.97 11.56 -13.00
C GLY A 208 -4.61 11.89 -11.65
N LEU A 209 -4.23 11.18 -10.58
CA LEU A 209 -4.72 11.45 -9.22
C LEU A 209 -4.19 12.79 -8.69
N SER A 210 -2.93 13.15 -8.95
CA SER A 210 -2.38 14.45 -8.60
C SER A 210 -3.14 15.56 -9.32
N GLY A 211 -3.36 15.45 -10.63
CA GLY A 211 -4.13 16.45 -11.37
C GLY A 211 -5.59 16.55 -10.93
N LEU A 212 -6.20 15.42 -10.58
CA LEU A 212 -7.56 15.41 -10.01
C LEU A 212 -7.60 16.12 -8.66
N TRP A 213 -6.58 15.94 -7.82
CA TRP A 213 -6.47 16.65 -6.55
C TRP A 213 -6.39 18.16 -6.74
N GLU A 214 -5.51 18.65 -7.62
CA GLU A 214 -5.41 20.08 -7.95
C GLU A 214 -6.73 20.68 -8.43
N ILE A 215 -7.48 19.93 -9.24
CA ILE A 215 -8.80 20.36 -9.73
C ILE A 215 -9.78 20.47 -8.57
N ILE A 216 -9.85 19.45 -7.70
CA ILE A 216 -10.74 19.44 -6.54
C ILE A 216 -10.39 20.60 -5.60
N GLU A 217 -9.11 20.81 -5.31
CA GLU A 217 -8.65 21.90 -4.45
C GLU A 217 -9.02 23.26 -5.05
N SER A 218 -8.85 23.45 -6.36
CA SER A 218 -9.27 24.66 -7.05
C SER A 218 -10.77 24.93 -6.93
N TRP A 219 -11.60 23.88 -6.92
CA TRP A 219 -13.05 24.00 -6.74
C TRP A 219 -13.42 24.33 -5.30
N VAL A 220 -12.80 23.63 -4.33
CA VAL A 220 -13.02 23.87 -2.91
C VAL A 220 -12.62 25.29 -2.53
N ALA A 221 -11.46 25.77 -2.99
CA ALA A 221 -11.01 27.14 -2.74
C ALA A 221 -12.00 28.20 -3.26
N ARG A 222 -12.55 27.99 -4.47
CA ARG A 222 -13.55 28.90 -5.05
C ARG A 222 -14.87 28.94 -4.28
N VAL A 223 -15.31 27.81 -3.73
CA VAL A 223 -16.60 27.71 -3.02
C VAL A 223 -16.48 28.19 -1.58
N VAL A 224 -15.40 27.81 -0.90
CA VAL A 224 -15.28 28.00 0.55
C VAL A 224 -14.72 29.39 0.90
N HIS A 225 -13.80 29.91 0.09
CA HIS A 225 -13.18 31.21 0.34
C HIS A 225 -13.05 32.04 -0.95
N PRO A 226 -14.17 32.53 -1.52
CA PRO A 226 -14.17 33.34 -2.73
C PRO A 226 -13.28 34.61 -2.60
N GLU A 227 -13.15 35.14 -1.38
CA GLU A 227 -12.34 36.33 -1.05
C GLU A 227 -10.82 36.04 -0.93
N LEU A 228 -10.43 34.79 -0.62
CA LEU A 228 -9.03 34.38 -0.34
C LEU A 228 -8.47 33.41 -1.38
N GLY A 229 -9.16 33.16 -2.48
CA GLY A 229 -8.95 32.03 -3.39
C GLY A 229 -7.50 31.62 -3.65
N ILE A 230 -6.62 32.55 -4.05
CA ILE A 230 -5.21 32.26 -4.36
C ILE A 230 -4.38 31.97 -3.08
N THR A 231 -4.66 32.66 -1.99
CA THR A 231 -3.95 32.53 -0.71
C THR A 231 -4.36 31.26 0.05
N TYR A 232 -5.62 30.84 -0.07
CA TYR A 232 -6.15 29.64 0.57
C TYR A 232 -5.58 28.35 -0.02
N LEU A 233 -5.29 28.35 -1.33
CA LEU A 233 -4.74 27.22 -2.08
C LEU A 233 -3.29 26.85 -1.75
N GLY A 234 -2.63 27.50 -0.77
CA GLY A 234 -1.21 27.25 -0.49
C GLY A 234 -0.23 27.69 -1.61
N SER A 235 -0.77 28.19 -2.74
CA SER A 235 -0.02 28.62 -3.93
C SER A 235 1.02 29.70 -3.67
N GLN A 236 0.85 30.48 -2.58
CA GLN A 236 1.74 31.56 -2.21
C GLN A 236 1.97 32.56 -3.38
N GLY A 237 0.96 32.71 -4.25
CA GLY A 237 1.01 33.58 -5.45
C GLY A 237 1.59 32.93 -6.71
N ASP A 238 1.95 31.65 -6.69
CA ASP A 238 2.45 30.92 -7.86
C ASP A 238 1.30 30.43 -8.74
N VAL A 239 1.10 31.09 -9.89
CA VAL A 239 0.05 30.71 -10.86
C VAL A 239 0.28 29.32 -11.46
N TRP A 240 1.50 28.81 -11.40
CA TRP A 240 1.89 27.50 -11.95
C TRP A 240 2.04 26.43 -10.86
N ASP A 241 1.55 26.65 -9.65
CA ASP A 241 1.74 25.75 -8.52
C ASP A 241 1.22 24.35 -8.83
N ALA A 242 -0.06 24.25 -9.18
CA ALA A 242 -0.72 23.00 -9.56
C ALA A 242 0.05 22.19 -10.61
N GLN A 243 0.51 22.84 -11.70
CA GLN A 243 1.27 22.14 -12.75
C GLN A 243 2.63 21.65 -12.25
N LYS A 244 3.30 22.42 -11.40
CA LYS A 244 4.58 22.04 -10.81
C LYS A 244 4.41 20.91 -9.79
N ASP A 245 3.29 20.87 -9.09
CA ASP A 245 3.01 19.83 -8.09
C ASP A 245 2.58 18.51 -8.75
N MET A 246 1.79 18.59 -9.82
CA MET A 246 1.59 17.47 -10.74
C MET A 246 2.91 16.93 -11.32
N ALA A 247 3.81 17.83 -11.75
CA ALA A 247 5.12 17.44 -12.26
C ALA A 247 5.99 16.80 -11.18
N ALA A 248 5.99 17.34 -9.96
CA ALA A 248 6.70 16.78 -8.82
C ALA A 248 6.23 15.36 -8.51
N ALA A 249 4.91 15.14 -8.48
CA ALA A 249 4.33 13.80 -8.32
C ALA A 249 4.76 12.84 -9.44
N MET A 250 4.73 13.29 -10.70
CA MET A 250 5.21 12.49 -11.82
C MET A 250 6.69 12.12 -11.68
N TYR A 251 7.56 13.06 -11.31
CA TYR A 251 8.99 12.79 -11.12
C TYR A 251 9.25 11.81 -9.97
N GLY A 252 8.51 11.93 -8.86
CA GLY A 252 8.57 10.96 -7.77
C GLY A 252 8.18 9.55 -8.25
N ALA A 253 7.12 9.44 -9.05
CA ALA A 253 6.65 8.17 -9.59
C ALA A 253 7.65 7.55 -10.58
N LEU A 254 8.25 8.36 -11.46
CA LEU A 254 9.29 7.92 -12.38
C LEU A 254 10.53 7.43 -11.61
N LEU A 255 10.94 8.13 -10.56
CA LEU A 255 12.07 7.71 -9.73
C LEU A 255 11.78 6.38 -9.02
N CYS A 256 10.61 6.24 -8.39
CA CYS A 256 10.20 4.98 -7.76
C CYS A 256 10.19 3.83 -8.76
N THR A 257 9.64 4.05 -9.95
CA THR A 257 9.64 3.07 -11.05
C THR A 257 11.06 2.69 -11.48
N GLY A 258 11.96 3.67 -11.61
CA GLY A 258 13.37 3.44 -11.91
C GLY A 258 14.06 2.59 -10.85
N VAL A 259 13.84 2.89 -9.57
CA VAL A 259 14.35 2.11 -8.43
C VAL A 259 13.81 0.67 -8.47
N LEU A 260 12.52 0.49 -8.73
CA LEU A 260 11.90 -0.84 -8.84
C LEU A 260 12.49 -1.65 -10.00
N LEU A 261 12.68 -1.01 -11.16
CA LEU A 261 13.29 -1.65 -12.33
C LEU A 261 14.74 -2.06 -12.04
N LEU A 262 15.54 -1.17 -11.43
CA LEU A 262 16.91 -1.47 -11.04
C LEU A 262 16.97 -2.62 -10.03
N TYR A 263 16.17 -2.56 -8.97
CA TYR A 263 16.10 -3.61 -7.96
C TYR A 263 15.71 -4.97 -8.55
N ARG A 264 14.73 -4.99 -9.47
CA ARG A 264 14.29 -6.22 -10.15
C ARG A 264 15.36 -6.75 -11.09
N ARG A 265 16.11 -5.90 -11.81
CA ARG A 265 17.25 -6.33 -12.64
C ARG A 265 18.36 -6.96 -11.79
N LEU A 266 18.78 -6.29 -10.72
CA LEU A 266 19.82 -6.79 -9.82
C LEU A 266 19.42 -8.10 -9.13
N ARG A 267 18.14 -8.29 -8.81
CA ARG A 267 17.60 -9.56 -8.26
C ARG A 267 17.57 -10.70 -9.28
N ILE A 268 17.42 -10.40 -10.57
CA ILE A 268 17.47 -11.42 -11.64
C ILE A 268 18.92 -11.84 -11.90
N GLU A 269 19.87 -10.90 -11.80
CA GLU A 269 21.29 -11.13 -12.07
C GLU A 269 22.04 -11.83 -10.93
N VAL A 270 21.49 -11.90 -9.72
CA VAL A 270 22.04 -12.69 -8.60
C VAL A 270 21.33 -14.05 -8.54
N PRO A 271 21.83 -15.10 -9.22
CA PRO A 271 21.31 -16.45 -9.05
C PRO A 271 21.53 -16.95 -7.61
N HIS A 272 20.59 -17.76 -7.12
CA HIS A 272 20.60 -18.39 -5.78
C HIS A 272 21.77 -19.36 -5.51
N SER A 273 22.88 -19.31 -6.26
CA SER A 273 23.93 -20.33 -6.25
C SER A 273 24.91 -20.27 -5.07
N VAL A 274 24.58 -19.66 -3.92
CA VAL A 274 25.49 -19.61 -2.77
C VAL A 274 24.76 -19.75 -1.44
N VAL A 275 23.90 -20.76 -1.27
CA VAL A 275 23.59 -21.34 0.05
C VAL A 275 23.23 -22.81 -0.11
N ASP A 276 24.19 -23.63 -0.53
CA ASP A 276 24.18 -25.08 -0.26
C ASP A 276 25.64 -25.54 -0.22
N SER A 277 26.28 -25.34 0.94
CA SER A 277 27.47 -26.11 1.30
C SER A 277 27.00 -27.18 2.29
N PRO A 278 26.98 -28.47 1.92
CA PRO A 278 26.82 -29.53 2.91
C PRO A 278 28.05 -29.53 3.81
N ARG A 279 27.84 -29.41 5.11
CA ARG A 279 28.74 -29.95 6.14
C ARG A 279 27.95 -30.93 6.97
#